data_AF-A0A8J7HV58-F1
#
_entry.id   AF-A0A8J7HV58-F1
#
_cell.length_a   1.000
_cell.length_b   1.000
_cell.length_c   1.000
_cell.angle_alpha   90.00
_cell.angle_beta   90.00
_cell.angle_gamma   90.00
#
_symmetry.space_group_name_H-M   'P 1'
#
loop_
_entity.id
_entity.type
_entity.pdbx_description
1 polymer ?
#
loop_
_entity_poly.entity_id
_entity_poly.type
_entity_poly.pdbx_seq_one_letter_code
_entity_poly.pdbx_strand_id
1 'polypeptide(L)'
;MTEESTPEGIEEILINLADTSAILAPYWEGRNLAPGLGIPLNRDYTPEQWDWIFERFISLLNSEDWQIRQQAIARLKTALEAESRQSNRQAERLPNILQAIAEQATIIPDIFEEFCDEFSYFCEDEAYRRLLLQWLEELTSNEQRQLPSDEAIEAVQIYFYGYGWTWTEAGTKLITALDHPDLTIRASAAYQIGKFYTRIQQNSWDDQQDLQIKQQIAEGIPAIEEIMVLIRQKELENPGVAGAFGFSCPKDNINLDYGAWVLDILENSPSPEPYIKYFPCHLGFDAHERFSRDANAIRRLIQIGRVDIAIAAATDENYKIAALEPLLIEMGYKEEPEIAKAAAWHLAYYYHYLHSYGAELGYVELIADLPEIDLFLLFNELEVRTSPYAAIIYAKGKDQLLNQKLVQKWVDKIFPDSVRGESRNHQYSSSLWFSKGYIKYQSYDVNEQNKLWNNVIIGYRSDTPWNPKDLL
;
A
#
# COMPACT_ATOMS: atom_id res chain seq x y z
N MET A 1 33.69 -35.51 5.48
CA MET A 1 34.84 -34.85 4.85
C MET A 1 34.34 -33.49 4.41
N THR A 2 34.51 -32.50 5.27
CA THR A 2 34.21 -31.10 5.00
C THR A 2 35.37 -30.57 4.17
N GLU A 3 35.18 -30.46 2.85
CA GLU A 3 36.08 -29.62 2.04
C GLU A 3 35.87 -28.18 2.53
N GLU A 4 36.88 -27.64 3.20
CA GLU A 4 36.98 -26.21 3.49
C GLU A 4 36.87 -25.47 2.15
N SER A 5 35.73 -24.84 1.93
CA SER A 5 35.45 -24.09 0.71
C SER A 5 36.32 -22.83 0.78
N THR A 6 37.24 -22.65 -0.17
CA THR A 6 38.02 -21.41 -0.26
C THR A 6 37.08 -20.23 -0.53
N PRO A 7 37.41 -18.99 -0.11
CA PRO A 7 36.58 -17.81 -0.36
C PRO A 7 36.18 -17.66 -1.85
N GLU A 8 37.10 -17.96 -2.77
CA GLU A 8 36.83 -17.95 -4.21
C GLU A 8 35.83 -19.03 -4.65
N GLY A 9 35.84 -20.19 -3.99
CA GLY A 9 34.89 -21.28 -4.26
C GLY A 9 33.49 -21.00 -3.71
N ILE A 10 33.38 -20.30 -2.57
CA ILE A 10 32.11 -19.83 -2.02
C ILE A 10 31.49 -18.79 -2.96
N GLU A 11 32.30 -17.82 -3.41
CA GLU A 11 31.87 -16.77 -4.35
C GLU A 11 31.38 -17.38 -5.67
N GLU A 12 32.12 -18.32 -6.26
CA GLU A 12 31.71 -18.99 -7.50
C GLU A 12 30.41 -19.79 -7.34
N ILE A 13 30.23 -20.50 -6.22
CA ILE A 13 28.97 -21.24 -5.93
C ILE A 13 27.79 -20.26 -5.79
N LEU A 14 27.97 -19.15 -5.06
CA LEU A 14 26.88 -18.22 -4.78
C LEU A 14 26.55 -17.31 -5.97
N ILE A 15 27.52 -16.92 -6.78
CA ILE A 15 27.30 -16.25 -8.09
C ILE A 15 26.51 -17.19 -9.01
N ASN A 16 26.94 -18.44 -9.14
CA ASN A 16 26.22 -19.41 -9.95
C ASN A 16 24.79 -19.63 -9.43
N LEU A 17 24.56 -19.61 -8.12
CA LEU A 17 23.22 -19.72 -7.53
C LEU A 17 22.36 -18.46 -7.70
N ALA A 18 22.95 -17.27 -7.68
CA ALA A 18 22.26 -16.02 -7.97
C ALA A 18 21.86 -15.88 -9.44
N ASP A 19 22.62 -16.51 -10.35
CA ASP A 19 22.38 -16.53 -11.79
C ASP A 19 21.57 -17.76 -12.26
N THR A 20 21.40 -18.77 -11.41
CA THR A 20 20.52 -19.91 -11.70
C THR A 20 19.07 -19.48 -11.50
N SER A 21 18.22 -19.66 -12.52
CA SER A 21 16.76 -19.50 -12.43
C SER A 21 16.16 -20.54 -11.46
N ALA A 22 16.40 -20.40 -10.16
CA ALA A 22 15.66 -21.10 -9.16
C ALA A 22 14.24 -20.52 -9.14
N ILE A 23 13.26 -21.41 -8.98
CA ILE A 23 11.88 -21.06 -8.63
C ILE A 23 11.95 -20.32 -7.30
N LEU A 24 12.06 -18.98 -7.39
CA LEU A 24 12.09 -18.11 -6.24
C LEU A 24 10.72 -18.23 -5.56
N ALA A 25 10.71 -18.11 -4.23
CA ALA A 25 9.49 -18.19 -3.44
C ALA A 25 8.35 -17.34 -4.07
N PRO A 26 7.08 -17.76 -3.92
CA PRO A 26 5.96 -17.29 -4.75
C PRO A 26 5.58 -15.80 -4.68
N TYR A 27 6.39 -14.97 -4.03
CA TYR A 27 6.22 -13.53 -3.90
C TYR A 27 7.28 -12.72 -4.68
N TRP A 28 8.25 -13.38 -5.32
CA TRP A 28 9.36 -12.71 -6.04
C TRP A 28 9.41 -12.95 -7.56
N GLU A 29 8.59 -13.87 -8.08
CA GLU A 29 8.52 -14.12 -9.53
C GLU A 29 7.85 -12.93 -10.24
N GLY A 30 8.69 -11.98 -10.69
CA GLY A 30 8.26 -10.78 -11.42
C GLY A 30 9.15 -9.56 -11.21
N ARG A 31 10.03 -9.56 -10.18
CA ARG A 31 11.04 -8.51 -10.04
C ARG A 31 12.31 -8.92 -10.79
N ASN A 32 12.75 -8.11 -11.73
CA ASN A 32 14.14 -8.18 -12.23
C ASN A 32 15.05 -7.78 -11.08
N LEU A 33 15.45 -8.75 -10.26
CA LEU A 33 16.42 -8.53 -9.19
C LEU A 33 17.75 -8.11 -9.82
N ALA A 34 18.38 -7.08 -9.27
CA ALA A 34 19.72 -6.71 -9.74
C ALA A 34 20.72 -7.84 -9.47
N PRO A 35 21.79 -7.95 -10.30
CA PRO A 35 22.80 -8.99 -10.15
C PRO A 35 23.34 -9.11 -8.72
N GLY A 36 23.23 -10.31 -8.13
CA GLY A 36 23.64 -10.59 -6.74
C GLY A 36 22.54 -10.46 -5.68
N LEU A 37 21.33 -9.98 -6.01
CA LEU A 37 20.18 -10.02 -5.08
C LEU A 37 19.40 -11.34 -5.15
N GLY A 38 19.57 -12.11 -6.24
CA GLY A 38 18.85 -13.37 -6.53
C GLY A 38 19.21 -14.59 -5.66
N ILE A 39 20.00 -14.42 -4.60
CA ILE A 39 20.49 -15.53 -3.77
C ILE A 39 19.31 -16.25 -3.06
N PRO A 40 19.14 -17.57 -3.16
CA PRO A 40 17.99 -18.25 -2.56
C PRO A 40 18.10 -18.42 -1.03
N LEU A 41 17.48 -17.53 -0.24
CA LEU A 41 17.55 -17.54 1.24
C LEU A 41 16.77 -18.67 1.94
N ASN A 42 16.17 -19.59 1.19
CA ASN A 42 15.43 -20.75 1.71
C ASN A 42 16.28 -22.04 1.77
N ARG A 43 17.60 -21.92 1.58
CA ARG A 43 18.55 -23.04 1.65
C ARG A 43 19.38 -22.95 2.92
N ASP A 44 19.90 -24.09 3.34
CA ASP A 44 20.88 -24.14 4.41
C ASP A 44 22.23 -23.64 3.90
N TYR A 45 22.81 -22.69 4.63
CA TYR A 45 24.12 -22.10 4.32
C TYR A 45 25.08 -22.31 5.49
N THR A 46 26.37 -22.45 5.19
CA THR A 46 27.41 -22.46 6.23
C THR A 46 27.57 -21.06 6.83
N PRO A 47 28.19 -20.95 8.03
CA PRO A 47 28.51 -19.65 8.63
C PRO A 47 29.25 -18.69 7.68
N GLU A 48 30.22 -19.19 6.91
CA GLU A 48 31.04 -18.41 5.97
C GLU A 48 30.23 -17.98 4.74
N GLN A 49 29.30 -18.83 4.29
CA GLN A 49 28.37 -18.46 3.22
C GLN A 49 27.42 -17.37 3.67
N TRP A 50 26.92 -17.43 4.91
CA TRP A 50 26.12 -16.34 5.48
C TRP A 50 26.93 -15.05 5.58
N ASP A 51 28.19 -15.10 6.04
CA ASP A 51 29.08 -13.94 6.07
C ASP A 51 29.14 -13.26 4.70
N TRP A 52 29.41 -14.03 3.64
CA TRP A 52 29.47 -13.52 2.26
C TRP A 52 28.13 -12.94 1.79
N ILE A 53 27.00 -13.60 2.09
CA ILE A 53 25.66 -13.12 1.70
C ILE A 53 25.37 -11.75 2.31
N PHE A 54 25.65 -11.57 3.60
CA PHE A 54 25.44 -10.29 4.28
C PHE A 54 26.37 -9.21 3.75
N GLU A 55 27.67 -9.51 3.59
CA GLU A 55 28.63 -8.57 2.98
C GLU A 55 28.18 -8.13 1.58
N ARG A 56 27.67 -9.08 0.78
CA ARG A 56 27.15 -8.79 -0.56
C ARG A 56 25.97 -7.83 -0.50
N PHE A 57 24.97 -8.09 0.33
CA PHE A 57 23.81 -7.19 0.44
C PHE A 57 24.18 -5.82 1.01
N ILE A 58 25.07 -5.77 2.01
CA ILE A 58 25.61 -4.50 2.54
C ILE A 58 26.30 -3.71 1.43
N SER A 59 27.12 -4.35 0.59
CA SER A 59 27.81 -3.66 -0.50
C SER A 59 26.87 -2.98 -1.51
N LEU A 60 25.66 -3.54 -1.70
CA LEU A 60 24.65 -3.03 -2.63
C LEU A 60 23.92 -1.78 -2.11
N LEU A 61 24.04 -1.45 -0.83
CA LEU A 61 23.56 -0.19 -0.26
C LEU A 61 24.25 1.04 -0.89
N ASN A 62 25.45 0.85 -1.45
CA ASN A 62 26.22 1.88 -2.16
C ASN A 62 25.78 2.10 -3.61
N SER A 63 24.81 1.33 -4.12
CA SER A 63 24.38 1.46 -5.52
C SER A 63 23.77 2.84 -5.79
N GLU A 64 24.05 3.43 -6.95
CA GLU A 64 23.41 4.68 -7.39
C GLU A 64 21.92 4.48 -7.69
N ASP A 65 21.53 3.25 -8.03
CA ASP A 65 20.13 2.88 -8.29
C ASP A 65 19.37 2.68 -6.96
N TRP A 66 18.36 3.54 -6.73
CA TRP A 66 17.53 3.49 -5.54
C TRP A 66 16.73 2.19 -5.40
N GLN A 67 16.34 1.57 -6.51
CA GLN A 67 15.62 0.29 -6.47
C GLN A 67 16.52 -0.83 -5.99
N ILE A 68 17.81 -0.80 -6.32
CA ILE A 68 18.80 -1.77 -5.85
C ILE A 68 18.99 -1.62 -4.34
N ARG A 69 19.10 -0.37 -3.84
CA ARG A 69 19.25 -0.11 -2.40
C ARG A 69 18.06 -0.60 -1.59
N GLN A 70 16.84 -0.26 -2.00
CA GLN A 70 15.62 -0.74 -1.33
C GLN A 70 15.53 -2.26 -1.31
N GLN A 71 15.84 -2.91 -2.44
CA GLN A 71 15.89 -4.36 -2.47
C GLN A 71 16.97 -4.91 -1.55
N ALA A 72 18.16 -4.31 -1.48
CA ALA A 72 19.21 -4.76 -0.57
C ALA A 72 18.77 -4.70 0.91
N ILE A 73 18.08 -3.63 1.34
CA ILE A 73 17.52 -3.51 2.70
C ILE A 73 16.52 -4.63 2.99
N ALA A 74 15.54 -4.84 2.10
CA ALA A 74 14.54 -5.90 2.27
C ALA A 74 15.20 -7.29 2.33
N ARG A 75 16.30 -7.49 1.60
CA ARG A 75 17.05 -8.73 1.54
C ARG A 75 17.92 -8.96 2.77
N LEU A 76 18.46 -7.91 3.39
CA LEU A 76 19.12 -7.99 4.70
C LEU A 76 18.16 -8.47 5.79
N LYS A 77 16.95 -7.89 5.86
CA LYS A 77 15.87 -8.36 6.74
C LYS A 77 15.54 -9.83 6.51
N THR A 78 15.27 -10.21 5.26
CA THR A 78 14.94 -11.59 4.90
C THR A 78 16.09 -12.56 5.25
N ALA A 79 17.34 -12.12 5.10
CA ALA A 79 18.51 -12.92 5.45
C ALA A 79 18.64 -13.14 6.96
N LEU A 80 18.38 -12.11 7.78
CA LEU A 80 18.33 -12.26 9.25
C LEU A 80 17.26 -13.27 9.66
N GLU A 81 16.05 -13.16 9.11
CA GLU A 81 14.98 -14.13 9.39
C GLU A 81 15.32 -15.55 8.92
N ALA A 82 15.99 -15.69 7.77
CA ALA A 82 16.39 -16.99 7.26
C ALA A 82 17.51 -17.62 8.10
N GLU A 83 18.56 -16.86 8.42
CA GLU A 83 19.65 -17.31 9.28
C GLU A 83 19.12 -17.66 10.67
N SER A 84 18.10 -16.95 11.19
CA SER A 84 17.47 -17.23 12.49
C SER A 84 17.00 -18.66 12.70
N ARG A 85 16.60 -19.31 11.61
CA ARG A 85 16.06 -20.67 11.61
C ARG A 85 17.17 -21.72 11.55
N GLN A 86 18.39 -21.30 11.23
CA GLN A 86 19.56 -22.16 11.02
C GLN A 86 20.62 -21.95 12.13
N SER A 87 20.76 -20.73 12.62
CA SER A 87 21.72 -20.35 13.66
C SER A 87 21.23 -19.15 14.48
N ASN A 88 21.80 -18.98 15.67
CA ASN A 88 21.48 -17.85 16.57
C ASN A 88 22.44 -16.65 16.38
N ARG A 89 23.02 -16.47 15.19
CA ARG A 89 24.05 -15.43 14.92
C ARG A 89 23.50 -14.06 14.54
N GLN A 90 22.19 -13.90 14.42
CA GLN A 90 21.56 -12.64 14.01
C GLN A 90 21.99 -11.42 14.85
N ALA A 91 22.16 -11.59 16.18
CA ALA A 91 22.66 -10.54 17.05
C ALA A 91 24.12 -10.13 16.74
N GLU A 92 24.91 -11.05 16.17
CA GLU A 92 26.27 -10.77 15.68
C GLU A 92 26.25 -10.04 14.33
N ARG A 93 25.22 -10.26 13.52
CA ARG A 93 25.05 -9.61 12.20
C ARG A 93 24.65 -8.16 12.30
N LEU A 94 23.71 -7.88 13.20
CA LEU A 94 23.02 -6.60 13.25
C LEU A 94 23.99 -5.41 13.38
N PRO A 95 25.04 -5.41 14.23
CA PRO A 95 25.96 -4.30 14.34
C PRO A 95 26.60 -3.88 13.01
N ASN A 96 27.02 -4.84 12.17
CA ASN A 96 27.62 -4.55 10.87
C ASN A 96 26.61 -3.94 9.89
N ILE A 97 25.36 -4.40 9.94
CA ILE A 97 24.26 -3.85 9.14
C ILE A 97 23.99 -2.40 9.58
N LEU A 98 23.85 -2.16 10.88
CA LEU A 98 23.57 -0.84 11.44
C LEU A 98 24.69 0.16 11.14
N GLN A 99 25.95 -0.27 11.22
CA GLN A 99 27.09 0.54 10.85
C GLN A 99 27.04 0.93 9.36
N ALA A 100 26.79 -0.03 8.47
CA ALA A 100 26.69 0.24 7.04
C ALA A 100 25.54 1.19 6.70
N ILE A 101 24.40 1.07 7.37
CA ILE A 101 23.26 1.99 7.21
C ILE A 101 23.63 3.39 7.69
N ALA A 102 24.27 3.54 8.85
CA ALA A 102 24.69 4.83 9.38
C ALA A 102 25.70 5.52 8.46
N GLU A 103 26.69 4.79 7.96
CA GLU A 103 27.67 5.31 6.99
C GLU A 103 26.96 5.77 5.71
N GLN A 104 26.10 4.94 5.15
CA GLN A 104 25.44 5.25 3.89
C GLN A 104 24.41 6.36 4.01
N ALA A 105 23.76 6.53 5.16
CA ALA A 105 22.84 7.63 5.43
C ALA A 105 23.51 9.00 5.37
N THR A 106 24.83 9.09 5.52
CA THR A 106 25.57 10.35 5.34
C THR A 106 25.64 10.81 3.87
N ILE A 107 25.51 9.87 2.93
CA ILE A 107 25.57 10.10 1.49
C ILE A 107 24.16 10.12 0.89
N ILE A 108 23.31 9.20 1.35
CA ILE A 108 21.93 8.98 0.87
C ILE A 108 21.00 8.99 2.10
N PRO A 109 20.53 10.16 2.54
CA PRO A 109 19.75 10.29 3.79
C PRO A 109 18.52 9.37 3.85
N ASP A 110 17.86 9.15 2.71
CA ASP A 110 16.65 8.33 2.61
C ASP A 110 16.85 6.88 3.08
N ILE A 111 18.07 6.36 3.02
CA ILE A 111 18.37 4.96 3.36
C ILE A 111 18.08 4.64 4.82
N PHE A 112 18.23 5.64 5.70
CA PHE A 112 17.95 5.48 7.12
C PHE A 112 16.46 5.22 7.34
N GLU A 113 15.60 6.03 6.71
CA GLU A 113 14.16 5.90 6.82
C GLU A 113 13.66 4.59 6.18
N GLU A 114 14.19 4.22 5.00
CA GLU A 114 13.87 2.96 4.33
C GLU A 114 14.25 1.74 5.20
N PHE A 115 15.41 1.80 5.84
CA PHE A 115 15.85 0.76 6.77
C PHE A 115 14.91 0.66 7.98
N CYS A 116 14.60 1.78 8.62
CA CYS A 116 13.79 1.79 9.83
C CYS A 116 12.36 1.31 9.60
N ASP A 117 11.76 1.62 8.44
CA ASP A 117 10.45 1.11 8.07
C ASP A 117 10.46 -0.43 7.96
N GLU A 118 11.41 -0.97 7.18
CA GLU A 118 11.54 -2.41 6.97
C GLU A 118 11.85 -3.18 8.26
N PHE A 119 12.70 -2.63 9.14
CA PHE A 119 13.19 -3.31 10.34
C PHE A 119 12.28 -3.16 11.57
N SER A 120 11.19 -2.42 11.47
CA SER A 120 10.23 -2.19 12.57
C SER A 120 9.71 -3.47 13.22
N TYR A 121 9.52 -4.55 12.46
CA TYR A 121 9.07 -5.85 12.97
C TYR A 121 10.05 -6.50 13.96
N PHE A 122 11.37 -6.31 13.76
CA PHE A 122 12.37 -6.86 14.69
C PHE A 122 12.30 -6.23 16.08
N CYS A 123 11.69 -5.05 16.22
CA CYS A 123 11.59 -4.37 17.50
C CYS A 123 10.62 -5.06 18.48
N GLU A 124 9.83 -6.02 18.03
CA GLU A 124 8.97 -6.83 18.91
C GLU A 124 9.79 -7.75 19.81
N ASP A 125 10.94 -8.23 19.33
CA ASP A 125 11.87 -9.03 20.13
C ASP A 125 12.79 -8.11 20.96
N GLU A 126 12.91 -8.44 22.25
CA GLU A 126 13.64 -7.63 23.23
C GLU A 126 15.14 -7.52 22.94
N ALA A 127 15.76 -8.58 22.42
CA ALA A 127 17.19 -8.57 22.13
C ALA A 127 17.52 -7.63 20.97
N TYR A 128 16.74 -7.69 19.88
CA TYR A 128 16.94 -6.80 18.73
C TYR A 128 16.62 -5.35 19.06
N ARG A 129 15.51 -5.13 19.74
CA ARG A 129 15.13 -3.78 20.15
C ARG A 129 16.20 -3.11 21.00
N ARG A 130 16.82 -3.84 21.94
CA ARG A 130 17.93 -3.29 22.75
C ARG A 130 19.11 -2.86 21.89
N LEU A 131 19.52 -3.69 20.93
CA LEU A 131 20.61 -3.37 20.02
C LEU A 131 20.29 -2.16 19.14
N LEU A 132 19.06 -2.09 18.60
CA LEU A 132 18.60 -0.96 17.80
C LEU A 132 18.56 0.34 18.61
N LEU A 133 17.99 0.32 19.81
CA LEU A 133 17.93 1.50 20.68
C LEU A 133 19.32 1.95 21.12
N GLN A 134 20.22 1.02 21.46
CA GLN A 134 21.60 1.35 21.78
C GLN A 134 22.31 2.03 20.60
N TRP A 135 22.15 1.50 19.39
CA TRP A 135 22.72 2.11 18.19
C TRP A 135 22.16 3.53 17.95
N LEU A 136 20.87 3.76 18.15
CA LEU A 136 20.27 5.09 18.04
C LEU A 136 20.81 6.06 19.11
N GLU A 137 21.06 5.59 20.33
CA GLU A 137 21.71 6.37 21.39
C GLU A 137 23.17 6.73 21.04
N GLU A 138 23.91 5.80 20.45
CA GLU A 138 25.28 6.03 19.96
C GLU A 138 25.31 7.07 18.82
N LEU A 139 24.35 7.00 17.89
CA LEU A 139 24.19 8.00 16.83
C LEU A 139 23.83 9.39 17.38
N THR A 140 22.98 9.45 18.40
CA THR A 140 22.60 10.73 19.06
C THR A 140 23.79 11.35 19.78
N SER A 141 24.64 10.52 20.38
CA SER A 141 25.80 10.98 21.16
C SER A 141 27.00 11.43 20.31
N ASN A 142 26.95 11.20 18.99
CA ASN A 142 28.03 11.57 18.08
C ASN A 142 27.91 13.03 17.63
N GLU A 143 28.59 13.95 18.34
CA GLU A 143 28.58 15.39 18.04
C GLU A 143 29.11 15.77 16.64
N GLN A 144 29.84 14.87 15.95
CA GLN A 144 30.36 15.12 14.60
C GLN A 144 29.39 14.65 13.50
N ARG A 145 28.32 13.96 13.86
CA ARG A 145 27.33 13.43 12.93
C ARG A 145 26.51 14.56 12.32
N GLN A 146 26.41 14.58 10.99
CA GLN A 146 25.48 15.48 10.28
C GLN A 146 24.15 14.79 9.96
N LEU A 147 24.19 13.50 9.66
CA LEU A 147 23.03 12.69 9.28
C LEU A 147 23.11 11.29 9.89
N PRO A 148 21.99 10.61 10.16
CA PRO A 148 20.59 11.09 10.09
C PRO A 148 20.29 12.13 11.16
N SER A 149 19.44 13.15 10.93
CA SER A 149 19.23 14.26 11.90
C SER A 149 18.75 13.79 13.29
N ASP A 150 18.87 14.66 14.30
CA ASP A 150 18.41 14.35 15.66
C ASP A 150 16.91 14.04 15.68
N GLU A 151 16.11 14.79 14.91
CA GLU A 151 14.67 14.55 14.78
C GLU A 151 14.36 13.20 14.13
N ALA A 152 15.13 12.79 13.12
CA ALA A 152 14.96 11.48 12.48
C ALA A 152 15.30 10.34 13.46
N ILE A 153 16.37 10.49 14.24
CA ILE A 153 16.75 9.52 15.26
C ILE A 153 15.67 9.43 16.34
N GLU A 154 15.19 10.56 16.86
CA GLU A 154 14.13 10.60 17.87
C GLU A 154 12.81 9.99 17.35
N ALA A 155 12.40 10.33 16.12
CA ALA A 155 11.20 9.76 15.52
C ALA A 155 11.27 8.23 15.43
N VAL A 156 12.43 7.69 15.06
CA VAL A 156 12.67 6.24 14.99
C VAL A 156 12.74 5.63 16.39
N GLN A 157 13.39 6.29 17.36
CA GLN A 157 13.39 5.83 18.75
C GLN A 157 11.96 5.68 19.27
N ILE A 158 11.10 6.68 19.06
CA ILE A 158 9.68 6.60 19.44
C ILE A 158 9.01 5.42 18.70
N TYR A 159 9.19 5.34 17.38
CA TYR A 159 8.62 4.27 16.55
C TYR A 159 9.03 2.86 17.02
N PHE A 160 10.20 2.71 17.64
CA PHE A 160 10.74 1.45 18.17
C PHE A 160 10.56 1.27 19.69
N TYR A 161 9.61 1.97 20.32
CA TYR A 161 9.32 1.90 21.77
C TYR A 161 10.45 2.42 22.67
N GLY A 162 11.29 3.35 22.21
CA GLY A 162 12.37 3.97 22.98
C GLY A 162 11.90 4.73 24.23
N TYR A 163 10.63 5.12 24.29
CA TYR A 163 10.04 5.76 25.48
C TYR A 163 9.56 4.77 26.55
N GLY A 164 9.41 3.48 26.25
CA GLY A 164 8.97 2.47 27.20
C GLY A 164 8.05 1.40 26.63
N TRP A 165 7.90 0.29 27.37
CA TRP A 165 7.06 -0.86 27.00
C TRP A 165 5.67 -0.81 27.60
N THR A 166 5.56 -0.10 28.71
CA THR A 166 4.32 0.12 29.45
C THR A 166 3.85 1.56 29.29
N TRP A 167 2.54 1.79 29.48
CA TRP A 167 2.00 3.14 29.42
C TRP A 167 2.60 4.04 30.52
N THR A 168 2.85 3.52 31.72
CA THR A 168 3.48 4.26 32.82
C THR A 168 4.85 4.84 32.44
N GLU A 169 5.65 4.12 31.64
CA GLU A 169 6.98 4.58 31.20
C GLU A 169 6.89 5.60 30.05
N ALA A 170 5.96 5.38 29.11
CA ALA A 170 5.93 6.09 27.83
C ALA A 170 4.90 7.23 27.77
N GLY A 171 3.77 7.10 28.45
CA GLY A 171 2.54 7.86 28.18
C GLY A 171 2.71 9.38 28.23
N THR A 172 3.40 9.91 29.26
CA THR A 172 3.64 11.36 29.37
C THR A 172 4.52 11.89 28.23
N LYS A 173 5.57 11.13 27.86
CA LYS A 173 6.48 11.51 26.78
C LYS A 173 5.78 11.48 25.42
N LEU A 174 4.99 10.43 25.17
CA LEU A 174 4.21 10.29 23.94
C LEU A 174 3.18 11.40 23.78
N ILE A 175 2.43 11.72 24.83
CA ILE A 175 1.45 12.84 24.80
C ILE A 175 2.16 14.17 24.52
N THR A 176 3.33 14.40 25.13
CA THR A 176 4.13 15.61 24.89
C THR A 176 4.64 15.67 23.45
N ALA A 177 5.08 14.55 22.90
CA ALA A 177 5.59 14.46 21.53
C ALA A 177 4.52 14.74 20.46
N LEU A 178 3.22 14.66 20.78
CA LEU A 178 2.15 15.10 19.88
C LEU A 178 2.20 16.61 19.57
N ASP A 179 2.89 17.41 20.38
CA ASP A 179 3.07 18.85 20.17
C ASP A 179 4.41 19.21 19.51
N HIS A 180 5.22 18.21 19.15
CA HIS A 180 6.55 18.45 18.60
C HIS A 180 6.48 19.19 17.25
N PRO A 181 7.39 20.12 16.91
CA PRO A 181 7.37 20.82 15.62
C PRO A 181 7.63 19.89 14.42
N ASP A 182 8.45 18.85 14.60
CA ASP A 182 8.69 17.83 13.58
C ASP A 182 7.47 16.94 13.38
N LEU A 183 7.03 16.80 12.13
CA LEU A 183 5.87 16.01 11.72
C LEU A 183 6.02 14.52 12.02
N THR A 184 7.20 13.98 11.77
CA THR A 184 7.48 12.55 11.87
C THR A 184 7.52 12.12 13.34
N ILE A 185 8.03 12.96 14.24
CA ILE A 185 7.97 12.74 15.70
C ILE A 185 6.51 12.68 16.19
N ARG A 186 5.68 13.65 15.79
CA ARG A 186 4.25 13.66 16.15
C ARG A 186 3.55 12.39 15.68
N ALA A 187 3.79 12.01 14.42
CA ALA A 187 3.20 10.83 13.82
C ALA A 187 3.65 9.53 14.49
N SER A 188 4.95 9.37 14.76
CA SER A 188 5.49 8.23 15.50
C SER A 188 4.87 8.14 16.90
N ALA A 189 4.71 9.26 17.60
CA ALA A 189 4.08 9.27 18.92
C ALA A 189 2.61 8.85 18.84
N ALA A 190 1.85 9.40 17.90
CA ALA A 190 0.44 9.05 17.67
C ALA A 190 0.26 7.58 17.31
N TYR A 191 1.11 7.05 16.43
CA TYR A 191 1.15 5.65 16.06
C TYR A 191 1.43 4.74 17.25
N GLN A 192 2.40 5.08 18.11
CA GLN A 192 2.69 4.30 19.32
C GLN A 192 1.54 4.32 20.31
N ILE A 193 0.87 5.46 20.50
CA ILE A 193 -0.33 5.54 21.33
C ILE A 193 -1.40 4.58 20.80
N GLY A 194 -1.64 4.55 19.49
CA GLY A 194 -2.58 3.59 18.88
C GLY A 194 -2.14 2.13 19.08
N LYS A 195 -0.84 1.81 18.99
CA LYS A 195 -0.31 0.46 19.27
C LYS A 195 -0.53 0.03 20.72
N PHE A 196 -0.45 0.94 21.70
CA PHE A 196 -0.79 0.59 23.09
C PHE A 196 -2.23 0.05 23.19
N TYR A 197 -3.19 0.71 22.55
CA TYR A 197 -4.58 0.24 22.54
C TYR A 197 -4.77 -1.09 21.81
N THR A 198 -4.06 -1.30 20.70
CA THR A 198 -4.09 -2.59 19.98
C THR A 198 -3.51 -3.73 20.84
N ARG A 199 -2.41 -3.49 21.56
CA ARG A 199 -1.76 -4.51 22.40
C ARG A 199 -2.60 -4.94 23.59
N ILE A 200 -3.39 -4.05 24.16
CA ILE A 200 -4.21 -4.34 25.35
C ILE A 200 -5.59 -4.92 25.01
N GLN A 201 -5.93 -5.06 23.73
CA GLN A 201 -7.19 -5.67 23.33
C GLN A 201 -7.29 -7.10 23.82
N GLN A 202 -8.42 -7.43 24.43
CA GLN A 202 -8.71 -8.78 24.87
C GLN A 202 -9.26 -9.60 23.71
N ASN A 203 -8.65 -10.75 23.45
CA ASN A 203 -9.09 -11.70 22.46
C ASN A 203 -9.63 -12.96 23.13
N SER A 204 -10.50 -13.70 22.43
CA SER A 204 -11.10 -14.92 22.97
C SER A 204 -10.09 -16.06 23.23
N TRP A 205 -8.87 -15.94 22.72
CA TRP A 205 -7.79 -16.92 22.85
C TRP A 205 -6.69 -16.47 23.82
N ASP A 206 -6.84 -15.34 24.50
CA ASP A 206 -5.87 -14.90 25.51
C ASP A 206 -5.88 -15.84 26.73
N ASP A 207 -4.72 -16.29 27.16
CA ASP A 207 -4.59 -17.03 28.41
C ASP A 207 -4.39 -16.08 29.63
N GLN A 208 -4.27 -16.64 30.84
CA GLN A 208 -4.10 -15.82 32.05
C GLN A 208 -2.79 -15.02 32.05
N GLN A 209 -1.73 -15.52 31.42
CA GLN A 209 -0.45 -14.84 31.33
C GLN A 209 -0.55 -13.65 30.36
N ASP A 210 -1.19 -13.85 29.21
CA ASP A 210 -1.47 -12.79 28.24
C ASP A 210 -2.25 -11.65 28.90
N LEU A 211 -3.31 -11.98 29.65
CA LEU A 211 -4.13 -11.00 30.36
C LEU A 211 -3.33 -10.22 31.41
N GLN A 212 -2.41 -10.87 32.13
CA GLN A 212 -1.54 -10.19 33.10
C GLN A 212 -0.57 -9.22 32.42
N ILE A 213 0.05 -9.63 31.30
CA ILE A 213 0.95 -8.76 30.52
C ILE A 213 0.18 -7.54 29.98
N LYS A 214 -1.03 -7.75 29.44
CA LYS A 214 -1.88 -6.66 28.96
C LYS A 214 -2.27 -5.68 30.08
N GLN A 215 -2.57 -6.19 31.27
CA GLN A 215 -2.85 -5.35 32.44
C GLN A 215 -1.64 -4.48 32.84
N GLN A 216 -0.43 -5.04 32.81
CA GLN A 216 0.80 -4.28 33.10
C GLN A 216 1.07 -3.21 32.03
N ILE A 217 0.89 -3.53 30.75
CA ILE A 217 1.03 -2.57 29.66
C ILE A 217 0.02 -1.43 29.80
N ALA A 218 -1.23 -1.75 30.17
CA ALA A 218 -2.35 -0.82 30.28
C ALA A 218 -2.35 0.02 31.56
N GLU A 219 -1.43 -0.20 32.50
CA GLU A 219 -1.47 0.50 33.79
C GLU A 219 -1.42 2.03 33.59
N GLY A 220 -2.46 2.73 34.04
CA GLY A 220 -2.58 4.18 33.91
C GLY A 220 -2.95 4.69 32.51
N ILE A 221 -3.27 3.82 31.55
CA ILE A 221 -3.74 4.25 30.23
C ILE A 221 -5.11 4.94 30.35
N PRO A 222 -5.32 6.11 29.73
CA PRO A 222 -6.62 6.74 29.68
C PRO A 222 -7.66 5.87 28.94
N ALA A 223 -8.92 6.24 29.02
CA ALA A 223 -9.94 5.63 28.18
C ALA A 223 -9.70 6.00 26.69
N ILE A 224 -10.03 5.09 25.77
CA ILE A 224 -9.84 5.32 24.33
C ILE A 224 -10.60 6.56 23.87
N GLU A 225 -11.78 6.82 24.43
CA GLU A 225 -12.60 7.98 24.14
C GLU A 225 -11.88 9.29 24.49
N GLU A 226 -11.15 9.33 25.61
CA GLU A 226 -10.38 10.50 26.03
C GLU A 226 -9.19 10.74 25.09
N ILE A 227 -8.50 9.68 24.68
CA ILE A 227 -7.41 9.78 23.71
C ILE A 227 -7.93 10.20 22.33
N MET A 228 -9.07 9.69 21.87
CA MET A 228 -9.63 10.10 20.57
C MET A 228 -10.00 11.59 20.54
N VAL A 229 -10.49 12.14 21.66
CA VAL A 229 -10.72 13.58 21.80
C VAL A 229 -9.40 14.35 21.74
N LEU A 230 -8.36 13.86 22.42
CA LEU A 230 -7.03 14.47 22.40
C LEU A 230 -6.41 14.45 20.99
N ILE A 231 -6.38 13.29 20.32
CA ILE A 231 -5.83 13.12 18.97
C ILE A 231 -6.54 14.05 17.99
N ARG A 232 -7.86 14.13 18.06
CA ARG A 232 -8.65 15.08 17.27
C ARG A 232 -8.21 16.51 17.52
N GLN A 233 -8.12 16.93 18.78
CA GLN A 233 -7.69 18.29 19.12
C GLN A 233 -6.30 18.59 18.53
N LYS A 234 -5.34 17.67 18.69
CA LYS A 234 -3.98 17.82 18.18
C LYS A 234 -3.91 17.90 16.67
N GLU A 235 -4.68 17.08 15.96
CA GLU A 235 -4.77 17.14 14.50
C GLU A 235 -5.28 18.50 14.00
N LEU A 236 -6.27 19.10 14.69
CA LEU A 236 -6.80 20.40 14.31
C LEU A 236 -5.85 21.57 14.65
N GLU A 237 -5.03 21.43 15.69
CA GLU A 237 -4.04 22.42 16.08
C GLU A 237 -2.79 22.36 15.18
N ASN A 238 -2.31 21.15 14.86
CA ASN A 238 -1.10 20.91 14.09
C ASN A 238 -1.16 19.53 13.38
N PRO A 239 -1.56 19.48 12.10
CA PRO A 239 -1.81 18.23 11.37
C PRO A 239 -0.65 17.21 11.37
N GLY A 240 -1.01 15.94 11.20
CA GLY A 240 -0.08 14.81 11.12
C GLY A 240 -0.11 13.86 12.31
N VAL A 241 -1.25 13.78 13.00
CA VAL A 241 -1.46 13.01 14.22
C VAL A 241 -2.56 11.98 14.03
N ALA A 242 -3.70 12.38 13.44
CA ALA A 242 -4.88 11.52 13.37
C ALA A 242 -4.70 10.29 12.46
N GLY A 243 -4.09 10.44 11.28
CA GLY A 243 -3.86 9.33 10.37
C GLY A 243 -2.95 8.26 10.98
N ALA A 244 -1.83 8.68 11.56
CA ALA A 244 -0.87 7.79 12.20
C ALA A 244 -1.47 7.04 13.42
N PHE A 245 -2.26 7.72 14.25
CA PHE A 245 -3.01 7.06 15.32
C PHE A 245 -4.04 6.07 14.76
N GLY A 246 -4.85 6.48 13.78
CA GLY A 246 -5.90 5.66 13.19
C GLY A 246 -5.38 4.42 12.45
N PHE A 247 -4.14 4.46 11.95
CA PHE A 247 -3.48 3.33 11.30
C PHE A 247 -3.21 2.17 12.27
N SER A 248 -2.82 2.46 13.52
CA SER A 248 -2.49 1.43 14.52
C SER A 248 -3.57 1.20 15.56
N CYS A 249 -4.49 2.15 15.75
CA CYS A 249 -5.59 2.06 16.71
C CYS A 249 -6.60 0.98 16.26
N PRO A 250 -7.11 0.15 17.19
CA PRO A 250 -7.99 -0.91 16.78
C PRO A 250 -9.40 -0.38 16.50
N LYS A 251 -9.92 -0.61 15.30
CA LYS A 251 -11.15 0.03 14.79
C LYS A 251 -12.44 -0.66 15.25
N ASP A 252 -12.41 -1.98 15.47
CA ASP A 252 -13.62 -2.80 15.64
C ASP A 252 -14.15 -2.88 17.09
N ASN A 253 -13.37 -2.43 18.07
CA ASN A 253 -13.71 -2.55 19.50
C ASN A 253 -13.85 -1.19 20.20
N ILE A 254 -13.84 -0.09 19.45
CA ILE A 254 -14.11 1.23 20.01
C ILE A 254 -15.63 1.37 20.06
N ASN A 255 -16.19 1.64 21.22
CA ASN A 255 -17.62 1.97 21.37
C ASN A 255 -17.88 3.43 20.92
N LEU A 256 -17.32 3.81 19.78
CA LEU A 256 -17.42 5.13 19.16
C LEU A 256 -17.71 4.96 17.68
N ASP A 257 -18.47 5.90 17.13
CA ASP A 257 -18.63 6.04 15.69
C ASP A 257 -17.33 6.62 15.10
N TYR A 258 -16.39 5.72 14.77
CA TYR A 258 -15.11 6.08 14.17
C TYR A 258 -15.29 6.81 12.83
N GLY A 259 -16.32 6.46 12.04
CA GLY A 259 -16.65 7.16 10.80
C GLY A 259 -17.04 8.61 11.04
N ALA A 260 -17.87 8.87 12.05
CA ALA A 260 -18.21 10.23 12.46
C ALA A 260 -16.99 11.01 12.95
N TRP A 261 -16.07 10.38 13.68
CA TRP A 261 -14.83 10.99 14.14
C TRP A 261 -13.92 11.41 12.97
N VAL A 262 -13.73 10.54 11.98
CA VAL A 262 -12.97 10.87 10.75
C VAL A 262 -13.60 12.04 10.01
N LEU A 263 -14.91 12.02 9.78
CA LEU A 263 -15.61 13.09 9.06
C LEU A 263 -15.52 14.43 9.78
N ASP A 264 -15.64 14.41 11.12
CA ASP A 264 -15.54 15.61 11.94
C ASP A 264 -14.13 16.22 11.91
N ILE A 265 -13.08 15.42 11.88
CA ILE A 265 -11.72 15.94 11.66
C ILE A 265 -11.59 16.53 10.25
N LEU A 266 -12.02 15.82 9.21
CA LEU A 266 -11.89 16.28 7.83
C LEU A 266 -12.68 17.57 7.55
N GLU A 267 -13.81 17.77 8.24
CA GLU A 267 -14.65 18.97 8.15
C GLU A 267 -14.03 20.18 8.84
N ASN A 268 -13.30 19.97 9.94
CA ASN A 268 -12.73 21.06 10.75
C ASN A 268 -11.23 21.29 10.49
N SER A 269 -10.55 20.38 9.79
CA SER A 269 -9.12 20.50 9.54
C SER A 269 -8.81 21.64 8.57
N PRO A 270 -7.84 22.52 8.90
CA PRO A 270 -7.51 23.68 8.08
C PRO A 270 -6.84 23.32 6.75
N SER A 271 -6.29 22.10 6.62
CA SER A 271 -5.57 21.63 5.44
C SER A 271 -5.64 20.11 5.30
N PRO A 272 -5.37 19.54 4.10
CA PRO A 272 -5.11 18.12 3.98
C PRO A 272 -3.99 17.67 4.92
N GLU A 273 -4.08 16.43 5.42
CA GLU A 273 -3.00 15.85 6.23
C GLU A 273 -1.73 15.75 5.38
N PRO A 274 -0.56 16.14 5.91
CA PRO A 274 0.69 16.05 5.17
C PRO A 274 1.06 14.58 4.90
N TYR A 275 1.80 14.36 3.81
CA TYR A 275 2.38 13.05 3.52
C TYR A 275 3.48 12.72 4.53
N ILE A 276 3.42 11.52 5.12
CA ILE A 276 4.40 11.04 6.11
C ILE A 276 4.97 9.72 5.61
N LYS A 277 6.29 9.66 5.39
CA LYS A 277 6.94 8.53 4.71
C LYS A 277 6.72 7.18 5.42
N TYR A 278 6.78 7.17 6.76
CA TYR A 278 6.54 5.96 7.58
C TYR A 278 5.07 5.52 7.62
N PHE A 279 4.14 6.41 7.30
CA PHE A 279 2.71 6.18 7.52
C PHE A 279 1.95 6.49 6.22
N PRO A 280 1.94 5.56 5.25
CA PRO A 280 1.29 5.79 3.97
C PRO A 280 -0.25 5.94 4.10
N CYS A 281 -0.83 5.46 5.21
CA CYS A 281 -2.26 5.55 5.47
C CYS A 281 -2.61 6.82 6.27
N HIS A 282 -2.65 7.95 5.58
CA HIS A 282 -3.20 9.20 6.14
C HIS A 282 -4.74 9.11 6.29
N LEU A 283 -5.36 9.99 7.07
CA LEU A 283 -6.79 10.05 7.36
C LEU A 283 -7.67 10.10 6.10
N GLY A 284 -7.20 10.80 5.05
CA GLY A 284 -7.89 10.81 3.75
C GLY A 284 -7.90 9.45 3.03
N PHE A 285 -6.89 8.61 3.28
CA PHE A 285 -6.81 7.24 2.75
C PHE A 285 -7.83 6.36 3.48
N ASP A 286 -7.81 6.37 4.82
CA ASP A 286 -8.82 5.63 5.61
C ASP A 286 -10.25 6.08 5.26
N ALA A 287 -10.47 7.38 5.07
CA ALA A 287 -11.76 7.91 4.68
C ALA A 287 -12.24 7.36 3.32
N HIS A 288 -11.36 7.23 2.32
CA HIS A 288 -11.81 6.69 1.04
C HIS A 288 -12.18 5.22 1.13
N GLU A 289 -11.40 4.40 1.87
CA GLU A 289 -11.66 2.96 1.98
C GLU A 289 -12.93 2.71 2.80
N ARG A 290 -13.07 3.46 3.90
CA ARG A 290 -14.18 3.29 4.85
C ARG A 290 -15.52 3.70 4.27
N PHE A 291 -15.54 4.80 3.50
CA PHE A 291 -16.78 5.38 3.01
C PHE A 291 -17.16 4.89 1.61
N SER A 292 -16.42 3.94 1.04
CA SER A 292 -16.62 3.45 -0.34
C SER A 292 -18.05 2.95 -0.64
N ARG A 293 -18.76 2.49 0.40
CA ARG A 293 -20.16 2.04 0.32
C ARG A 293 -21.18 2.97 0.99
N ASP A 294 -20.73 4.04 1.63
CA ASP A 294 -21.59 4.96 2.38
C ASP A 294 -21.85 6.25 1.58
N ALA A 295 -22.95 6.25 0.84
CA ALA A 295 -23.39 7.40 0.06
C ALA A 295 -23.63 8.67 0.91
N ASN A 296 -24.00 8.54 2.19
CA ASN A 296 -24.22 9.70 3.07
C ASN A 296 -22.89 10.31 3.50
N ALA A 297 -21.90 9.48 3.84
CA ALA A 297 -20.55 9.95 4.15
C ALA A 297 -19.91 10.61 2.92
N ILE A 298 -20.01 10.00 1.73
CA ILE A 298 -19.53 10.58 0.47
C ILE A 298 -20.24 11.91 0.18
N ARG A 299 -21.56 11.98 0.35
CA ARG A 299 -22.31 13.24 0.22
C ARG A 299 -21.77 14.32 1.15
N ARG A 300 -21.46 13.98 2.41
CA ARG A 300 -20.88 14.92 3.37
C ARG A 300 -19.49 15.38 2.94
N LEU A 301 -18.62 14.48 2.44
CA LEU A 301 -17.31 14.84 1.88
C LEU A 301 -17.44 15.87 0.74
N ILE A 302 -18.40 15.69 -0.16
CA ILE A 302 -18.70 16.67 -1.22
C ILE A 302 -19.10 18.03 -0.63
N GLN A 303 -19.97 18.03 0.39
CA GLN A 303 -20.48 19.26 1.02
C GLN A 303 -19.39 20.06 1.75
N ILE A 304 -18.41 19.39 2.36
CA ILE A 304 -17.28 20.03 3.05
C ILE A 304 -16.13 20.38 2.08
N GLY A 305 -16.32 20.18 0.77
CA GLY A 305 -15.33 20.54 -0.25
C GLY A 305 -14.20 19.53 -0.47
N ARG A 306 -14.24 18.37 0.18
CA ARG A 306 -13.26 17.27 0.04
C ARG A 306 -13.65 16.32 -1.08
N VAL A 307 -13.83 16.89 -2.27
CA VAL A 307 -14.32 16.16 -3.46
C VAL A 307 -13.28 15.17 -3.97
N ASP A 308 -11.99 15.44 -3.74
CA ASP A 308 -10.87 14.53 -3.98
C ASP A 308 -11.02 13.19 -3.25
N ILE A 309 -11.39 13.24 -1.96
CA ILE A 309 -11.65 12.03 -1.17
C ILE A 309 -13.00 11.42 -1.57
N ALA A 310 -14.02 12.24 -1.81
CA ALA A 310 -15.34 11.76 -2.18
C ALA A 310 -15.31 10.93 -3.48
N ILE A 311 -14.55 11.37 -4.49
CA ILE A 311 -14.44 10.63 -5.75
C ILE A 311 -13.61 9.34 -5.59
N ALA A 312 -12.54 9.38 -4.80
CA ALA A 312 -11.77 8.18 -4.47
C ALA A 312 -12.68 7.13 -3.80
N ALA A 313 -13.43 7.52 -2.77
CA ALA A 313 -14.37 6.66 -2.08
C ALA A 313 -15.45 6.11 -3.04
N ALA A 314 -16.10 6.99 -3.80
CA ALA A 314 -17.19 6.62 -4.68
C ALA A 314 -16.79 5.71 -5.87
N THR A 315 -15.49 5.60 -6.14
CA THR A 315 -14.96 4.81 -7.27
C THR A 315 -14.12 3.61 -6.86
N ASP A 316 -13.98 3.35 -5.55
CA ASP A 316 -13.19 2.26 -4.98
C ASP A 316 -13.82 0.87 -5.27
N GLU A 317 -15.14 0.76 -5.15
CA GLU A 317 -15.86 -0.49 -5.36
C GLU A 317 -16.03 -0.79 -6.86
N ASN A 318 -15.67 -1.99 -7.30
CA ASN A 318 -15.69 -2.36 -8.71
C ASN A 318 -17.06 -2.86 -9.22
N TYR A 319 -18.15 -2.35 -8.65
CA TYR A 319 -19.55 -2.70 -8.98
C TYR A 319 -20.52 -1.54 -8.68
N LYS A 320 -21.76 -1.68 -9.17
CA LYS A 320 -22.83 -0.68 -9.02
C LYS A 320 -23.35 -0.59 -7.59
N ILE A 321 -23.35 0.62 -7.03
CA ILE A 321 -24.05 0.98 -5.78
C ILE A 321 -25.07 2.07 -6.13
N ALA A 322 -26.36 1.71 -6.16
CA ALA A 322 -27.40 2.58 -6.70
C ALA A 322 -27.45 3.99 -6.09
N ALA A 323 -27.13 4.13 -4.80
CA ALA A 323 -27.10 5.42 -4.11
C ALA A 323 -25.95 6.35 -4.56
N LEU A 324 -24.89 5.82 -5.19
CA LEU A 324 -23.75 6.60 -5.66
C LEU A 324 -23.93 7.17 -7.07
N GLU A 325 -24.83 6.61 -7.90
CA GLU A 325 -25.12 7.11 -9.26
C GLU A 325 -25.34 8.65 -9.30
N PRO A 326 -26.24 9.24 -8.49
CA PRO A 326 -26.44 10.69 -8.51
C PRO A 326 -25.21 11.48 -8.02
N LEU A 327 -24.40 10.93 -7.11
CA LEU A 327 -23.19 11.59 -6.59
C LEU A 327 -22.10 11.64 -7.65
N LEU A 328 -21.91 10.53 -8.37
CA LEU A 328 -20.97 10.44 -9.47
C LEU A 328 -21.37 11.38 -10.61
N ILE A 329 -22.66 11.48 -10.94
CA ILE A 329 -23.15 12.45 -11.94
C ILE A 329 -22.81 13.89 -11.49
N GLU A 330 -23.06 14.24 -10.23
CA GLU A 330 -22.73 15.56 -9.71
C GLU A 330 -21.22 15.87 -9.75
N MET A 331 -20.39 14.93 -9.26
CA MET A 331 -18.93 15.08 -9.30
C MET A 331 -18.38 15.10 -10.72
N GLY A 332 -19.04 14.46 -11.67
CA GLY A 332 -18.68 14.48 -13.08
C GLY A 332 -18.72 15.86 -13.73
N TYR A 333 -19.40 16.85 -13.13
CA TYR A 333 -19.44 18.25 -13.58
C TYR A 333 -18.38 19.15 -12.92
N LYS A 334 -17.48 18.59 -12.13
CA LYS A 334 -16.39 19.35 -11.50
C LYS A 334 -15.38 19.82 -12.55
N GLU A 335 -14.74 20.97 -12.28
CA GLU A 335 -13.77 21.56 -13.20
C GLU A 335 -12.46 20.77 -13.20
N GLU A 336 -12.14 20.09 -12.09
CA GLU A 336 -10.97 19.27 -11.91
C GLU A 336 -11.00 18.05 -12.87
N PRO A 337 -10.08 17.99 -13.86
CA PRO A 337 -10.10 16.98 -14.91
C PRO A 337 -10.09 15.53 -14.40
N GLU A 338 -9.29 15.26 -13.36
CA GLU A 338 -9.16 13.92 -12.77
C GLU A 338 -10.46 13.46 -12.08
N ILE A 339 -11.18 14.39 -11.43
CA ILE A 339 -12.47 14.10 -10.78
C ILE A 339 -13.53 13.82 -11.85
N ALA A 340 -13.64 14.70 -12.85
CA ALA A 340 -14.60 14.54 -13.93
C ALA A 340 -14.37 13.24 -14.72
N LYS A 341 -13.10 12.92 -15.02
CA LYS A 341 -12.69 11.68 -15.68
C LYS A 341 -13.06 10.45 -14.85
N ALA A 342 -12.66 10.40 -13.58
CA ALA A 342 -12.91 9.27 -12.70
C ALA A 342 -14.42 8.99 -12.56
N ALA A 343 -15.23 10.03 -12.38
CA ALA A 343 -16.68 9.92 -12.29
C ALA A 343 -17.29 9.40 -13.60
N ALA A 344 -16.93 9.99 -14.74
CA ALA A 344 -17.45 9.61 -16.05
C ALA A 344 -17.08 8.17 -16.42
N TRP A 345 -15.84 7.76 -16.13
CA TRP A 345 -15.37 6.40 -16.32
C TRP A 345 -16.12 5.40 -15.46
N HIS A 346 -16.30 5.68 -14.17
CA HIS A 346 -16.97 4.76 -13.26
C HIS A 346 -18.46 4.59 -13.62
N LEU A 347 -19.12 5.66 -14.03
CA LEU A 347 -20.49 5.63 -14.58
C LEU A 347 -20.58 4.74 -15.84
N ALA A 348 -19.61 4.83 -16.74
CA ALA A 348 -19.56 3.96 -17.92
C ALA A 348 -19.23 2.50 -17.55
N TYR A 349 -18.28 2.27 -16.63
CA TYR A 349 -17.87 0.94 -16.21
C TYR A 349 -18.97 0.14 -15.53
N TYR A 350 -19.84 0.77 -14.73
CA TYR A 350 -20.74 0.03 -13.84
C TYR A 350 -22.22 0.45 -13.89
N TYR A 351 -22.56 1.59 -14.48
CA TYR A 351 -23.92 2.14 -14.43
C TYR A 351 -24.62 2.19 -15.80
N HIS A 352 -23.97 1.75 -16.89
CA HIS A 352 -24.48 1.89 -18.26
C HIS A 352 -24.91 3.34 -18.56
N TYR A 353 -24.09 4.30 -18.11
CA TYR A 353 -24.44 5.72 -18.13
C TYR A 353 -23.37 6.55 -18.85
N LEU A 354 -23.79 7.34 -19.84
CA LEU A 354 -22.93 8.31 -20.53
C LEU A 354 -22.98 9.66 -19.81
N HIS A 355 -21.89 10.04 -19.14
CA HIS A 355 -21.78 11.37 -18.55
C HIS A 355 -21.62 12.44 -19.65
N SER A 356 -22.56 13.37 -19.77
CA SER A 356 -22.61 14.37 -20.85
C SER A 356 -21.37 15.26 -20.89
N TYR A 357 -20.98 15.83 -19.76
CA TYR A 357 -19.78 16.68 -19.68
C TYR A 357 -18.50 15.86 -19.87
N GLY A 358 -18.47 14.61 -19.37
CA GLY A 358 -17.34 13.71 -19.59
C GLY A 358 -17.17 13.35 -21.08
N ALA A 359 -18.28 13.24 -21.80
CA ALA A 359 -18.28 13.02 -23.25
C ALA A 359 -17.89 14.26 -24.05
N GLU A 360 -18.31 15.46 -23.60
CA GLU A 360 -17.89 16.73 -24.17
C GLU A 360 -16.37 16.93 -24.06
N LEU A 361 -15.82 16.64 -22.88
CA LEU A 361 -14.37 16.63 -22.65
C LEU A 361 -13.67 15.49 -23.39
N GLY A 362 -14.39 14.43 -23.77
CA GLY A 362 -13.84 13.31 -24.54
C GLY A 362 -13.27 12.16 -23.71
N TYR A 363 -13.53 12.11 -22.40
CA TYR A 363 -13.13 10.98 -21.54
C TYR A 363 -13.93 9.71 -21.81
N VAL A 364 -15.15 9.85 -22.33
CA VAL A 364 -16.05 8.73 -22.61
C VAL A 364 -16.83 8.98 -23.90
N GLU A 365 -17.02 7.93 -24.70
CA GLU A 365 -17.84 7.94 -25.90
C GLU A 365 -18.79 6.74 -25.88
N LEU A 366 -20.02 6.92 -26.36
CA LEU A 366 -21.00 5.83 -26.51
C LEU A 366 -21.32 5.62 -27.99
N ILE A 367 -21.16 4.38 -28.44
CA ILE A 367 -21.62 3.91 -29.75
C ILE A 367 -22.95 3.17 -29.53
N ALA A 368 -24.05 3.88 -29.75
CA ALA A 368 -25.41 3.42 -29.46
C ALA A 368 -26.22 3.00 -30.70
N ASP A 369 -25.64 3.00 -31.90
CA ASP A 369 -26.30 2.56 -33.13
C ASP A 369 -26.15 1.05 -33.40
N LEU A 370 -25.36 0.35 -32.59
CA LEU A 370 -25.25 -1.11 -32.65
C LEU A 370 -26.57 -1.77 -32.19
N PRO A 371 -27.05 -2.81 -32.89
CA PRO A 371 -28.40 -3.34 -32.70
C PRO A 371 -28.58 -4.15 -31.42
N GLU A 372 -27.53 -4.82 -30.94
CA GLU A 372 -27.62 -5.78 -29.82
C GLU A 372 -26.88 -5.32 -28.56
N ILE A 373 -25.99 -4.32 -28.69
CA ILE A 373 -25.15 -3.84 -27.61
C ILE A 373 -25.11 -2.32 -27.59
N ASP A 374 -24.71 -1.80 -26.45
CA ASP A 374 -24.17 -0.46 -26.30
C ASP A 374 -22.67 -0.58 -25.99
N LEU A 375 -21.84 0.16 -26.72
CA LEU A 375 -20.39 0.12 -26.56
C LEU A 375 -19.87 1.46 -26.05
N PHE A 376 -19.32 1.46 -24.84
CA PHE A 376 -18.61 2.62 -24.29
C PHE A 376 -17.12 2.51 -24.58
N LEU A 377 -16.50 3.63 -24.94
CA LEU A 377 -15.05 3.77 -25.10
C LEU A 377 -14.53 4.80 -24.10
N LEU A 378 -13.48 4.46 -23.36
CA LEU A 378 -12.87 5.33 -22.35
C LEU A 378 -11.50 5.81 -22.80
N PHE A 379 -11.19 7.09 -22.59
CA PHE A 379 -9.94 7.71 -23.06
C PHE A 379 -9.20 8.41 -21.91
N ASN A 380 -7.88 8.22 -21.86
CA ASN A 380 -7.02 8.75 -20.80
C ASN A 380 -6.73 10.25 -20.93
N GLU A 381 -6.60 10.74 -22.17
CA GLU A 381 -6.17 12.10 -22.47
C GLU A 381 -7.14 12.79 -23.44
N LEU A 382 -7.21 14.12 -23.34
CA LEU A 382 -8.06 14.98 -24.17
C LEU A 382 -7.63 15.00 -25.65
N GLU A 383 -6.33 14.81 -25.93
CA GLU A 383 -5.74 15.19 -27.22
C GLU A 383 -5.52 14.04 -28.21
N VAL A 384 -5.67 12.77 -27.82
CA VAL A 384 -5.43 11.65 -28.75
C VAL A 384 -6.48 10.54 -28.61
N ARG A 385 -7.59 10.67 -29.35
CA ARG A 385 -8.67 9.65 -29.46
C ARG A 385 -8.31 8.46 -30.36
N THR A 386 -7.03 8.18 -30.60
CA THR A 386 -6.63 7.10 -31.52
C THR A 386 -6.89 5.73 -30.90
N SER A 387 -6.65 5.57 -29.60
CA SER A 387 -6.85 4.31 -28.88
C SER A 387 -7.58 4.57 -27.55
N PRO A 388 -8.72 3.93 -27.27
CA PRO A 388 -9.29 3.98 -25.94
C PRO A 388 -8.42 3.17 -24.97
N TYR A 389 -8.41 3.61 -23.72
CA TYR A 389 -7.87 2.88 -22.57
C TYR A 389 -8.67 1.59 -22.32
N ALA A 390 -9.99 1.66 -22.46
CA ALA A 390 -10.88 0.53 -22.28
C ALA A 390 -12.14 0.63 -23.17
N ALA A 391 -12.73 -0.52 -23.46
CA ALA A 391 -14.04 -0.63 -24.09
C ALA A 391 -14.99 -1.46 -23.22
N ILE A 392 -16.23 -1.03 -23.05
CA ILE A 392 -17.22 -1.67 -22.18
C ILE A 392 -18.46 -2.01 -23.01
N ILE A 393 -18.79 -3.30 -23.05
CA ILE A 393 -19.94 -3.82 -23.75
C ILE A 393 -21.08 -4.01 -22.74
N TYR A 394 -22.23 -3.40 -23.02
CA TYR A 394 -23.51 -3.70 -22.37
C TYR A 394 -24.47 -4.35 -23.36
N ALA A 395 -25.43 -5.14 -22.87
CA ALA A 395 -26.57 -5.53 -23.68
C ALA A 395 -27.42 -4.29 -24.02
N LYS A 396 -28.11 -4.31 -25.16
CA LYS A 396 -28.99 -3.21 -25.53
C LYS A 396 -30.10 -3.03 -24.50
N GLY A 397 -30.25 -1.80 -24.00
CA GLY A 397 -31.25 -1.45 -23.00
C GLY A 397 -30.73 -1.56 -21.56
N LYS A 398 -31.15 -0.62 -20.70
CA LYS A 398 -30.64 -0.50 -19.33
C LYS A 398 -30.94 -1.77 -18.52
N ASP A 399 -29.96 -2.18 -17.71
CA ASP A 399 -30.01 -3.33 -16.80
C ASP A 399 -30.29 -4.70 -17.49
N GLN A 400 -30.05 -4.80 -18.81
CA GLN A 400 -30.11 -6.09 -19.53
C GLN A 400 -28.79 -6.88 -19.37
N LEU A 401 -28.91 -8.21 -19.28
CA LEU A 401 -27.75 -9.10 -19.16
C LEU A 401 -27.26 -9.57 -20.54
N LEU A 402 -25.93 -9.63 -20.68
CA LEU A 402 -25.25 -10.28 -21.79
C LEU A 402 -25.20 -11.80 -21.58
N ASN A 403 -25.51 -12.57 -22.61
CA ASN A 403 -25.30 -14.02 -22.62
C ASN A 403 -23.99 -14.41 -23.34
N GLN A 404 -23.48 -15.62 -23.09
CA GLN A 404 -22.24 -16.14 -23.68
C GLN A 404 -22.12 -15.93 -25.19
N LYS A 405 -23.20 -16.22 -25.94
CA LYS A 405 -23.16 -16.15 -27.40
C LYS A 405 -22.98 -14.71 -27.88
N LEU A 406 -23.67 -13.76 -27.26
CA LEU A 406 -23.60 -12.35 -27.59
C LEU A 406 -22.23 -11.76 -27.22
N VAL A 407 -21.71 -12.10 -26.04
CA VAL A 407 -20.38 -11.67 -25.61
C VAL A 407 -19.31 -12.14 -26.58
N GLN A 408 -19.26 -13.45 -26.88
CA GLN A 408 -18.24 -14.01 -27.77
C GLN A 408 -18.26 -13.32 -29.13
N LYS A 409 -19.45 -13.14 -29.71
CA LYS A 409 -19.64 -12.46 -30.99
C LYS A 409 -19.00 -11.07 -31.01
N TRP A 410 -19.29 -10.24 -30.00
CA TRP A 410 -18.83 -8.85 -29.99
C TRP A 410 -17.37 -8.71 -29.57
N VAL A 411 -16.93 -9.50 -28.59
CA VAL A 411 -15.52 -9.54 -28.16
C VAL A 411 -14.60 -9.99 -29.30
N ASP A 412 -14.96 -11.03 -30.05
CA ASP A 412 -14.16 -11.46 -31.21
C ASP A 412 -14.18 -10.43 -32.34
N LYS A 413 -15.28 -9.68 -32.49
CA LYS A 413 -15.37 -8.63 -33.51
C LYS A 413 -14.48 -7.44 -33.18
N ILE A 414 -14.58 -6.89 -31.97
CA ILE A 414 -13.93 -5.61 -31.62
C ILE A 414 -12.56 -5.78 -30.96
N PHE A 415 -12.23 -6.99 -30.50
CA PHE A 415 -10.96 -7.29 -29.88
C PHE A 415 -10.47 -8.69 -30.32
N PRO A 416 -10.16 -8.89 -31.61
CA PRO A 416 -9.74 -10.18 -32.15
C PRO A 416 -8.34 -10.61 -31.66
N ASP A 417 -8.01 -11.89 -31.80
CA ASP A 417 -6.72 -12.47 -31.38
C ASP A 417 -5.49 -11.74 -31.97
N SER A 418 -5.62 -11.16 -33.16
CA SER A 418 -4.56 -10.35 -33.78
C SER A 418 -4.18 -9.10 -32.98
N VAL A 419 -5.07 -8.62 -32.11
CA VAL A 419 -4.88 -7.43 -31.27
C VAL A 419 -4.61 -7.79 -29.81
N ARG A 420 -5.17 -8.91 -29.31
CA ARG A 420 -5.06 -9.37 -27.91
C ARG A 420 -3.61 -9.53 -27.41
N GLY A 421 -2.69 -9.85 -28.33
CA GLY A 421 -1.33 -10.24 -27.99
C GLY A 421 -1.27 -11.66 -27.41
N GLU A 422 -0.06 -12.16 -27.16
CA GLU A 422 0.10 -13.49 -26.54
C GLU A 422 -0.39 -13.46 -25.08
N SER A 423 -1.20 -14.46 -24.71
CA SER A 423 -1.56 -14.71 -23.31
C SER A 423 -0.29 -14.96 -22.51
N ARG A 424 0.09 -14.04 -21.61
CA ARG A 424 1.13 -14.33 -20.62
C ARG A 424 0.59 -15.37 -19.65
N ASN A 425 1.10 -16.60 -19.74
CA ASN A 425 0.94 -17.62 -18.71
C ASN A 425 1.62 -17.11 -17.44
N HIS A 426 0.87 -16.50 -16.54
CA HIS A 426 1.33 -16.22 -15.19
C HIS A 426 0.58 -17.15 -14.25
N GLN A 427 1.33 -18.01 -13.56
CA GLN A 427 0.86 -18.94 -12.55
C GLN A 427 0.40 -18.24 -11.25
N TYR A 428 0.39 -16.90 -11.20
CA TYR A 428 -0.13 -16.15 -10.07
C TYR A 428 -1.59 -15.75 -10.26
N SER A 429 -2.42 -16.32 -9.41
CA SER A 429 -3.75 -15.84 -9.10
C SER A 429 -3.69 -14.38 -8.62
N SER A 430 -4.18 -13.44 -9.44
CA SER A 430 -5.11 -12.35 -9.04
C SER A 430 -5.00 -11.07 -9.87
N SER A 431 -3.97 -10.87 -10.71
CA SER A 431 -3.75 -9.58 -11.35
C SER A 431 -3.80 -9.65 -12.88
N LEU A 432 -4.95 -9.27 -13.48
CA LEU A 432 -5.12 -9.05 -14.92
C LEU A 432 -4.24 -7.90 -15.48
N TRP A 433 -3.41 -7.27 -14.64
CA TRP A 433 -2.74 -5.99 -14.91
C TRP A 433 -1.51 -6.10 -15.83
N PHE A 434 -1.08 -7.31 -16.19
CA PHE A 434 0.20 -7.56 -16.90
C PHE A 434 0.08 -8.10 -18.34
N SER A 435 -1.13 -8.18 -18.90
CA SER A 435 -1.33 -8.55 -20.32
C SER A 435 -1.47 -7.31 -21.22
N LYS A 436 -1.11 -7.45 -22.51
CA LYS A 436 -1.29 -6.39 -23.54
C LYS A 436 -2.73 -5.91 -23.64
N GLY A 437 -3.68 -6.80 -23.34
CA GLY A 437 -5.04 -6.43 -22.97
C GLY A 437 -5.71 -7.58 -22.22
N TYR A 438 -6.83 -7.31 -21.57
CA TYR A 438 -7.58 -8.28 -20.79
C TYR A 438 -9.07 -8.14 -21.04
N ILE A 439 -9.80 -9.23 -20.79
CA ILE A 439 -11.26 -9.26 -20.82
C ILE A 439 -11.72 -9.62 -19.41
N LYS A 440 -12.50 -8.73 -18.78
CA LYS A 440 -13.14 -8.97 -17.48
C LYS A 440 -14.65 -9.06 -17.69
N TYR A 441 -15.25 -10.14 -17.24
CA TYR A 441 -16.69 -10.37 -17.29
C TYR A 441 -17.28 -10.00 -15.93
N GLN A 442 -18.25 -9.09 -15.89
CA GLN A 442 -18.82 -8.59 -14.63
C GLN A 442 -20.19 -9.22 -14.36
N SER A 443 -20.34 -9.94 -13.27
CA SER A 443 -21.60 -10.58 -12.87
C SER A 443 -21.72 -10.70 -11.35
N TYR A 444 -22.94 -10.91 -10.87
CA TYR A 444 -23.17 -11.50 -9.54
C TYR A 444 -22.93 -13.02 -9.60
N ASP A 445 -22.45 -13.63 -8.52
CA ASP A 445 -22.04 -15.05 -8.47
C ASP A 445 -23.05 -16.03 -9.09
N VAL A 446 -24.35 -15.81 -8.87
CA VAL A 446 -25.43 -16.67 -9.41
C VAL A 446 -25.56 -16.56 -10.93
N ASN A 447 -25.20 -15.42 -11.50
CA ASN A 447 -25.27 -15.17 -12.94
C ASN A 447 -24.05 -15.74 -13.67
N GLU A 448 -22.89 -15.77 -13.01
CA GLU A 448 -21.66 -16.32 -13.60
C GLU A 448 -21.79 -17.82 -13.91
N GLN A 449 -22.40 -18.59 -13.01
CA GLN A 449 -22.71 -20.00 -13.22
C GLN A 449 -23.61 -20.23 -14.43
N ASN A 450 -24.48 -19.27 -14.73
CA ASN A 450 -25.38 -19.28 -15.88
C ASN A 450 -24.79 -18.59 -17.11
N LYS A 451 -23.54 -18.11 -17.03
CA LYS A 451 -22.85 -17.35 -18.10
C LYS A 451 -23.65 -16.14 -18.58
N LEU A 452 -24.15 -15.39 -17.60
CA LEU A 452 -24.84 -14.12 -17.77
C LEU A 452 -24.03 -13.01 -17.09
N TRP A 453 -23.86 -11.88 -17.75
CA TRP A 453 -23.04 -10.77 -17.24
C TRP A 453 -23.75 -9.44 -17.38
N ASN A 454 -23.53 -8.53 -16.43
CA ASN A 454 -24.01 -7.15 -16.49
C ASN A 454 -23.30 -6.40 -17.62
N ASN A 455 -21.98 -6.59 -17.73
CA ASN A 455 -21.16 -6.04 -18.80
C ASN A 455 -19.88 -6.85 -19.01
N VAL A 456 -19.16 -6.50 -20.06
CA VAL A 456 -17.82 -7.01 -20.36
C VAL A 456 -16.87 -5.84 -20.54
N ILE A 457 -15.77 -5.84 -19.81
CA ILE A 457 -14.73 -4.82 -19.85
C ILE A 457 -13.54 -5.37 -20.63
N ILE A 458 -13.11 -4.66 -21.65
CA ILE A 458 -11.88 -4.90 -22.40
C ILE A 458 -10.90 -3.80 -22.03
N GLY A 459 -9.84 -4.15 -21.29
CA GLY A 459 -8.74 -3.23 -21.00
C GLY A 459 -7.61 -3.42 -22.00
N TYR A 460 -6.99 -2.33 -22.45
CA TYR A 460 -5.92 -2.37 -23.45
C TYR A 460 -4.70 -1.55 -23.02
N ARG A 461 -3.53 -2.17 -23.07
CA ARG A 461 -2.25 -1.64 -22.59
C ARG A 461 -1.14 -2.10 -23.53
N SER A 462 -1.04 -1.42 -24.67
CA SER A 462 -0.07 -1.72 -25.73
C SER A 462 0.30 -0.43 -26.46
N ASP A 463 1.54 -0.35 -26.95
CA ASP A 463 2.01 0.77 -27.77
C ASP A 463 1.45 0.74 -29.20
N THR A 464 0.87 -0.39 -29.61
CA THR A 464 0.13 -0.50 -30.87
C THR A 464 -1.26 0.13 -30.69
N PRO A 465 -1.70 1.06 -31.55
CA PRO A 465 -3.05 1.60 -31.47
C PRO A 465 -4.12 0.52 -31.70
N TRP A 466 -5.19 0.55 -30.91
CA TRP A 466 -6.39 -0.25 -31.11
C TRP A 466 -7.61 0.65 -30.99
N ASN A 467 -8.51 0.64 -31.98
CA ASN A 467 -9.80 1.32 -31.84
C ASN A 467 -10.91 0.38 -32.27
N PRO A 468 -11.86 0.03 -31.38
CA PRO A 468 -13.04 -0.76 -31.74
C PRO A 468 -13.77 -0.24 -32.98
N LYS A 469 -13.79 1.08 -33.20
CA LYS A 469 -14.46 1.71 -34.34
C LYS A 469 -13.92 1.26 -35.69
N ASP A 470 -12.65 0.90 -35.78
CA ASP A 470 -12.03 0.45 -37.03
C ASP A 470 -12.47 -0.97 -37.42
N LEU A 471 -13.15 -1.68 -36.51
CA LEU A 471 -13.58 -3.07 -36.64
C LEU A 471 -15.11 -3.23 -36.68
N LEU A 472 -15.86 -2.15 -36.46
CA LEU A 472 -17.33 -2.13 -36.48
C LEU A 472 -17.88 -2.02 -37.89
#